data_AF-A0A955FVK8-F1
#
_entry.id   AF-A0A955FVK8-F1
#
_cell.length_a   1.000
_cell.length_b   1.000
_cell.length_c   1.000
_cell.angle_alpha   90.00
_cell.angle_beta   90.00
_cell.angle_gamma   90.00
#
_symmetry.space_group_name_H-M   'P 1'
#
loop_
_entity.id
_entity.type
_entity.pdbx_description
1 polymer ?
#
loop_
_entity_poly.entity_id
_entity_poly.type
_entity_poly.pdbx_seq_one_letter_code
_entity_poly.pdbx_strand_id
1 'polypeptide(L)' 'KNLVHIAAYEGHYAFYPGAASITAFASELKPYETSKGTIRFPLGKPVPYDLIKKITAYTVEHNQKRLK' A
#
# COMPACT_ATOMS: atom_id res chain seq x y z
N LYS A 1 -13.30 -8.92 -6.97
CA LYS A 1 -11.86 -8.74 -7.29
C LYS A 1 -11.19 -8.15 -6.06
N ASN A 2 -10.06 -8.71 -5.62
CA ASN A 2 -9.35 -8.20 -4.45
C ASN A 2 -8.84 -6.78 -4.71
N LEU A 3 -8.98 -5.90 -3.72
CA LEU A 3 -8.57 -4.50 -3.81
C LEU A 3 -7.24 -4.28 -3.08
N VAL A 4 -7.24 -4.46 -1.76
CA VAL A 4 -6.06 -4.39 -0.89
C VAL A 4 -6.20 -5.39 0.25
N HIS A 5 -5.09 -5.82 0.84
CA HIS A 5 -5.05 -6.65 2.03
C HIS A 5 -4.18 -6.03 3.12
N ILE A 6 -4.40 -6.43 4.37
CA ILE A 6 -3.56 -6.08 5.52
C ILE A 6 -3.29 -7.35 6.32
N ALA A 7 -2.06 -7.51 6.81
CA ALA A 7 -1.68 -8.57 7.74
C ALA A 7 -0.80 -8.01 8.87
N ALA A 8 -0.99 -8.50 10.08
CA ALA A 8 -0.19 -8.11 11.25
C ALA A 8 0.99 -9.07 11.43
N TYR A 9 2.14 -8.52 11.84
CA TYR A 9 3.36 -9.24 12.13
C TYR A 9 4.01 -8.69 13.41
N GLU A 10 5.05 -9.36 13.89
CA GLU A 10 5.87 -8.81 14.96
C GLU A 10 6.56 -7.52 14.47
N GLY A 11 6.38 -6.43 15.22
CA GLY A 11 7.00 -5.13 14.94
C GLY A 11 6.43 -4.31 13.77
N HIS A 12 5.54 -4.86 12.94
CA HIS A 12 4.95 -4.12 11.80
C HIS A 12 3.58 -4.68 11.36
N TYR A 13 2.86 -3.93 10.55
CA TYR A 13 1.76 -4.44 9.74
C TYR A 13 2.06 -4.25 8.26
N ALA A 14 1.76 -5.26 7.45
CA ALA A 14 1.97 -5.25 6.03
C ALA A 14 0.69 -4.84 5.31
N PHE A 15 0.82 -3.92 4.36
CA PHE A 15 -0.25 -3.47 3.47
C PHE A 15 0.07 -3.90 2.04
N TYR A 16 -0.89 -4.52 1.36
CA TYR A 16 -0.70 -5.14 0.04
C TYR A 16 -1.55 -4.44 -1.04
N PRO A 17 -1.09 -3.31 -1.58
CA PRO A 17 -1.79 -2.60 -2.65
C PRO A 17 -1.43 -3.07 -4.06
N GLY A 18 -0.46 -3.98 -4.19
CA GLY A 18 0.02 -4.48 -5.48
C GLY A 18 1.07 -3.60 -6.14
N ALA A 19 1.70 -4.12 -7.20
CA ALA A 19 2.92 -3.55 -7.77
C ALA A 19 2.76 -2.17 -8.41
N ALA A 20 1.65 -1.94 -9.12
CA ALA A 20 1.40 -0.65 -9.75
C ALA A 20 1.36 0.49 -8.70
N SER A 21 0.75 0.21 -7.56
CA SER A 21 0.63 1.16 -6.45
C SER A 21 1.97 1.43 -5.78
N ILE A 22 2.84 0.41 -5.63
CA ILE A 22 4.22 0.63 -5.15
C ILE A 22 4.99 1.55 -6.10
N THR A 23 4.91 1.30 -7.40
CA THR A 23 5.60 2.13 -8.40
C THR A 23 5.09 3.57 -8.41
N ALA A 24 3.77 3.77 -8.38
CA ALA A 24 3.16 5.10 -8.45
C ALA A 24 3.48 5.97 -7.22
N PHE A 25 3.66 5.35 -6.05
CA PHE A 25 3.91 6.06 -4.78
C PHE A 25 5.36 5.93 -4.29
N ALA A 26 6.30 5.50 -5.14
CA ALA A 26 7.69 5.21 -4.74
C ALA A 26 8.35 6.37 -3.97
N SER A 27 8.08 7.62 -4.35
CA SER A 27 8.59 8.81 -3.65
C SER A 27 8.02 8.99 -2.24
N GLU A 28 6.71 8.79 -2.06
CA GLU A 28 6.02 8.88 -0.76
C GLU A 28 6.36 7.70 0.15
N LEU A 29 6.77 6.58 -0.45
CA LEU A 29 7.11 5.34 0.25
C LEU A 29 8.57 5.24 0.71
N LYS A 30 9.44 6.18 0.34
CA LYS A 30 10.85 6.21 0.79
C LYS A 30 11.05 6.01 2.31
N PRO A 31 10.18 6.51 3.20
CA PRO A 31 10.34 6.31 4.64
C PRO A 31 9.98 4.90 5.15
N TYR A 32 9.43 4.04 4.30
CA TYR A 32 8.92 2.72 4.68
C TYR A 32 9.65 1.61 3.92
N GLU A 33 9.74 0.43 4.54
CA GLU A 33 10.20 -0.75 3.80
C GLU A 33 9.13 -1.20 2.80
N THR A 34 9.57 -1.48 1.58
CA THR A 34 8.69 -1.95 0.50
C THR A 34 9.25 -3.16 -0.22
N SER A 35 8.35 -3.93 -0.84
CA SER A 35 8.67 -4.99 -1.80
C SER A 35 7.81 -4.82 -3.05
N LYS A 36 7.86 -5.77 -4.00
CA LYS A 36 7.14 -5.70 -5.28
C LYS A 36 5.64 -5.38 -5.16
N GLY A 37 4.99 -5.64 -4.04
CA GLY A 37 3.56 -5.33 -3.86
C GLY A 37 3.14 -5.06 -2.42
N THR A 38 4.10 -4.74 -1.55
CA THR A 38 3.88 -4.67 -0.11
C THR A 38 4.57 -3.44 0.47
N ILE A 39 3.92 -2.83 1.46
CA ILE A 39 4.48 -1.78 2.31
C ILE A 39 4.45 -2.31 3.74
N ARG A 40 5.56 -2.19 4.47
CA ARG A 40 5.62 -2.53 5.90
C ARG A 40 5.58 -1.24 6.72
N PHE A 41 4.52 -1.08 7.50
CA PHE A 41 4.38 0.04 8.42
C PHE A 41 4.78 -0.42 9.83
N PRO A 42 5.74 0.27 10.49
CA PRO A 42 6.21 -0.13 11.81
C PRO A 42 5.11 0.03 12.86
N LEU A 43 5.03 -0.92 13.79
CA LEU A 43 4.21 -0.78 14.99
C LEU A 43 4.83 0.27 15.92
N GLY A 44 3.99 1.03 16.62
CA GLY A 44 4.43 2.10 17.52
C GLY A 44 4.65 3.47 16.84
N LYS A 45 4.43 3.57 15.52
CA LYS A 45 4.30 4.88 14.84
C LYS A 45 2.84 5.18 14.52
N PRO A 46 2.45 6.46 14.38
CA PRO A 46 1.11 6.82 13.93
C PRO A 46 0.77 6.16 12.59
N VAL A 47 -0.45 5.65 12.47
CA VAL A 47 -0.94 5.07 11.22
C VAL A 47 -1.06 6.18 10.18
N PRO A 48 -0.41 6.07 9.00
CA PRO A 48 -0.44 7.10 7.97
C PRO A 48 -1.73 6.96 7.14
N TYR A 49 -2.88 7.26 7.74
CA TYR A 49 -4.20 7.08 7.12
C TYR A 49 -4.35 7.79 5.77
N ASP A 50 -3.81 9.00 5.64
CA ASP A 50 -3.89 9.76 4.38
C ASP A 50 -3.13 9.07 3.25
N LEU A 51 -1.95 8.52 3.53
CA LEU A 51 -1.16 7.77 2.55
C LEU A 51 -1.89 6.48 2.15
N ILE A 52 -2.43 5.73 3.13
CA ILE A 52 -3.21 4.51 2.89
C ILE A 52 -4.44 4.82 2.02
N LYS A 53 -5.14 5.92 2.30
CA LYS A 53 -6.30 6.38 1.52
C LYS A 53 -5.92 6.71 0.08
N LYS A 54 -4.86 7.50 -0.14
CA LYS A 54 -4.36 7.84 -1.49
C LYS A 54 -4.00 6.61 -2.30
N ILE A 55 -3.24 5.68 -1.70
CA ILE A 55 -2.83 4.44 -2.36
C ILE A 55 -4.03 3.57 -2.71
N THR A 56 -5.00 3.45 -1.80
CA THR A 56 -6.20 2.65 -2.03
C THR A 56 -7.05 3.22 -3.17
N ALA A 57 -7.25 4.54 -3.20
CA ALA A 57 -7.98 5.22 -4.26
C ALA A 57 -7.33 4.99 -5.64
N TYR A 58 -6.01 5.20 -5.73
CA TYR A 58 -5.26 4.87 -6.95
C TYR A 58 -5.42 3.41 -7.36
N THR A 59 -5.36 2.48 -6.39
CA THR A 59 -5.50 1.03 -6.66
C THR A 59 -6.87 0.70 -7.26
N VAL A 60 -7.95 1.35 -6.79
CA VAL A 60 -9.30 1.22 -7.37
C VAL A 60 -9.29 1.66 -8.83
N GLU A 61 -8.82 2.88 -9.10
CA GLU A 61 -8.80 3.46 -10.45
C GLU A 61 -7.96 2.62 -11.42
N HIS A 62 -6.77 2.22 -11.00
CA HIS A 62 -5.89 1.37 -11.78
C HIS A 62 -6.55 0.01 -12.07
N ASN A 63 -7.18 -0.62 -11.07
CA ASN A 63 -7.85 -1.90 -11.24
C ASN A 63 -9.07 -1.84 -12.16
N GLN A 64 -9.80 -0.72 -12.18
CA GLN A 64 -10.92 -0.49 -13.09
C GLN A 64 -10.45 -0.29 -14.53
N LYS A 65 -9.39 0.49 -14.75
CA LYS A 65 -8.80 0.69 -16.09
C LYS A 65 -8.32 -0.61 -16.72
N ARG A 66 -7.85 -1.57 -15.92
CA ARG A 66 -7.37 -2.88 -16.38
C ARG A 66 -8.48 -3.92 -16.62
N LEU A 67 -9.73 -3.61 -16.28
CA LEU A 67 -10.90 -4.48 -16.52
C LEU A 67 -11.71 -4.07 -17.74
N LYS A 68 -11.49 -2.85 -18.23
CA LYS A 68 -11.99 -2.38 -19.51
C LYS A 68 -11.04 -2.83 -20.61
#